data_AF-A0A3C0SYL1-F1
#
_entry.id   AF-A0A3C0SYL1-F1
#
_cell.length_a   1.000
_cell.length_b   1.000
_cell.length_c   1.000
_cell.angle_alpha   90.00
_cell.angle_beta   90.00
_cell.angle_gamma   90.00
#
_symmetry.space_group_name_H-M   'P 1'
#
loop_
_entity.id
_entity.type
_entity.pdbx_description
1 polymer ?
#
loop_
_entity_poly.entity_id
_entity_poly.type
_entity_poly.pdbx_seq_one_letter_code
_entity_poly.pdbx_strand_id
1 'polypeptide(L)'
;MKDTKNFAAGLLHKAVEDGRHRNYAAAVKKLKKVLELSDDFNEAHLYMGRAYHELGSYKDAIVSFRFFISKEPKSSAGYFYLGRTYIAAAYFQRAVSCFSESLRIKSDFAPALAYIGYALMRTGALSHSVNYLQKAVEFAPEDSKIYSMYINSVFMFSLKEFRKEHYEEALDGLIFLEKAGYTSITTTLYIGIILKELKRYSEAADYMSAAAAMSPDDNLIKNILAELYVRISKLDEAFNLLVTYMEQDQIKDFIEGIDNSEMNLAIAFWEKDEFRAALHFAIASLKKSRTPEMHLLAGECLKASGRLDDAYNHFCRAWDFDRRTIEPLYGQAVVMWLKEDYKTMLDIIGKVEAMSPADEFAAYYRILCSSELKIPFEQWKSHISGIADAENDPWILSASGFGEASVENYEKAVKLFQKALKLNNKQKKTWTGLLSALQHIGVQKQLMGSLKKYLRIFSDDTERREQYCELLMGTENFAAAANQYRLLMSAEKTAAGLLNKYAYCCRKAARFGDAAVVYRQILSQDPYNENYLKMLLFCMRKDGRDKETIPLLRQAVLEFKNPSIDLLLVYGVSLYRNDMDEEALNVFQKCVYNGSKDWRVFRNMGIIYRNKGLTEWSEMYLKKAEKLKKN
;
A
#
# COMPACT_ATOMS: atom_id res chain seq x y z
N MET A 1 -89.42 44.67 10.22
CA MET A 1 -88.54 43.82 11.07
C MET A 1 -88.37 42.39 10.54
N LYS A 2 -89.43 41.69 10.12
CA LYS A 2 -89.33 40.28 9.65
C LYS A 2 -88.52 40.11 8.35
N ASP A 3 -88.68 41.02 7.39
CA ASP A 3 -87.96 40.96 6.09
C ASP A 3 -86.46 41.29 6.21
N THR A 4 -86.10 42.24 7.09
CA THR A 4 -84.70 42.61 7.36
C THR A 4 -83.93 41.46 7.99
N LYS A 5 -84.55 40.73 8.93
CA LYS A 5 -83.95 39.54 9.55
C LYS A 5 -83.78 38.38 8.55
N ASN A 6 -84.75 38.15 7.67
CA ASN A 6 -84.66 37.14 6.61
C ASN A 6 -83.54 37.47 5.61
N PHE A 7 -83.40 38.75 5.24
CA PHE A 7 -82.33 39.20 4.36
C PHE A 7 -80.94 39.06 5.02
N ALA A 8 -80.80 39.42 6.29
CA ALA A 8 -79.57 39.23 7.06
C ALA A 8 -79.18 37.75 7.20
N ALA A 9 -80.15 36.86 7.44
CA ALA A 9 -79.92 35.41 7.47
C ALA A 9 -79.41 34.87 6.12
N GLY A 10 -80.00 35.31 5.00
CA GLY A 10 -79.53 34.95 3.66
C GLY A 10 -78.12 35.48 3.35
N LEU A 11 -77.78 36.66 3.86
CA LEU A 11 -76.45 37.25 3.72
C LEU A 11 -75.40 36.53 4.57
N LEU A 12 -75.76 36.11 5.78
CA LEU A 12 -74.93 35.27 6.64
C LEU A 12 -74.58 33.94 5.93
N HIS A 13 -75.57 33.26 5.35
CA HIS A 13 -75.33 32.03 4.59
C HIS A 13 -74.33 32.24 3.44
N LYS A 14 -74.49 33.31 2.66
CA LYS A 14 -73.54 33.66 1.58
C LYS A 14 -72.14 33.95 2.11
N ALA A 15 -72.02 34.60 3.27
CA ALA A 15 -70.73 34.90 3.86
C ALA A 15 -70.02 33.65 4.40
N VAL A 16 -70.77 32.69 4.95
CA VAL A 16 -70.24 31.38 5.35
C VAL A 16 -69.74 30.62 4.12
N GLU A 17 -70.47 30.67 3.01
CA GLU A 17 -70.08 30.02 1.75
C GLU A 17 -68.82 30.66 1.14
N ASP A 18 -68.72 32.00 1.16
CA ASP A 18 -67.47 32.68 0.79
C ASP A 18 -66.29 32.19 1.64
N GLY A 19 -66.49 32.03 2.96
CA GLY A 19 -65.47 31.49 3.86
C GLY A 19 -65.06 30.06 3.51
N ARG A 20 -66.01 29.21 3.09
CA ARG A 20 -65.71 27.84 2.61
C ARG A 20 -64.91 27.85 1.31
N HIS A 21 -65.20 28.78 0.41
CA HIS A 21 -64.44 29.01 -0.82
C HIS A 21 -63.15 29.83 -0.62
N ARG A 22 -62.73 30.08 0.63
CA ARG A 22 -61.54 30.87 1.00
C ARG A 22 -61.57 32.34 0.55
N ASN A 23 -62.75 32.87 0.23
CA ASN A 23 -62.98 34.28 -0.11
C ASN A 23 -63.15 35.12 1.16
N TYR A 24 -62.15 35.10 2.05
CA TYR A 24 -62.27 35.63 3.42
C TYR A 24 -62.55 37.14 3.49
N ALA A 25 -61.97 37.95 2.60
CA ALA A 25 -62.24 39.39 2.57
C ALA A 25 -63.71 39.70 2.19
N ALA A 26 -64.26 38.93 1.24
CA ALA A 26 -65.66 39.04 0.85
C ALA A 26 -66.60 38.57 1.97
N ALA A 27 -66.23 37.47 2.66
CA ALA A 27 -66.93 36.98 3.83
C ALA A 27 -67.01 38.05 4.94
N VAL A 28 -65.88 38.67 5.30
CA VAL A 28 -65.84 39.75 6.30
C VAL A 28 -66.75 40.92 5.90
N LYS A 29 -66.70 41.36 4.64
CA LYS A 29 -67.55 42.46 4.15
C LYS A 29 -69.04 42.13 4.31
N LYS A 30 -69.45 40.91 3.95
CA LYS A 30 -70.83 40.46 4.10
C LYS A 30 -71.23 40.31 5.56
N LEU A 31 -70.36 39.78 6.43
CA LEU A 31 -70.59 39.62 7.87
C LEU A 31 -70.74 40.97 8.59
N LYS A 32 -69.94 41.98 8.24
CA LYS A 32 -70.13 43.35 8.75
C LYS A 32 -71.51 43.88 8.41
N LYS A 33 -71.96 43.69 7.16
CA LYS A 33 -73.30 44.08 6.73
C LYS A 33 -74.41 43.29 7.43
N VAL A 34 -74.20 42.01 7.76
CA VAL A 34 -75.14 41.24 8.61
C VAL A 34 -75.31 41.91 9.97
N LEU A 35 -74.19 42.30 10.60
CA LEU A 35 -74.18 42.94 11.91
C LEU A 35 -74.75 44.37 11.88
N GLU A 36 -74.61 45.11 10.78
CA GLU A 36 -75.28 46.41 10.58
C GLU A 36 -76.81 46.29 10.47
N LEU A 37 -77.30 45.16 9.96
CA LEU A 37 -78.73 44.93 9.72
C LEU A 37 -79.46 44.34 10.93
N SER A 38 -78.75 43.61 11.79
CA SER A 38 -79.33 42.93 12.96
C SER A 38 -78.26 42.45 13.92
N ASP A 39 -78.40 42.80 15.21
CA ASP A 39 -77.54 42.31 16.28
C ASP A 39 -77.83 40.86 16.72
N ASP A 40 -78.93 40.27 16.23
CA ASP A 40 -79.36 38.91 16.62
C ASP A 40 -78.45 37.77 16.11
N PHE A 41 -77.53 38.04 15.17
CA PHE A 41 -76.68 37.01 14.56
C PHE A 41 -75.32 36.92 15.24
N ASN A 42 -75.29 36.45 16.49
CA ASN A 42 -74.04 36.25 17.24
C ASN A 42 -73.01 35.42 16.45
N GLU A 43 -73.47 34.38 15.73
CA GLU A 43 -72.63 33.50 14.89
C GLU A 43 -71.86 34.26 13.80
N ALA A 44 -72.34 35.44 13.36
CA ALA A 44 -71.61 36.26 12.41
C ALA A 44 -70.23 36.68 12.96
N HIS A 45 -70.11 36.94 14.26
CA HIS A 45 -68.82 37.22 14.91
C HIS A 45 -67.89 35.99 14.93
N LEU A 46 -68.42 34.78 15.07
CA LEU A 46 -67.63 33.55 14.98
C LEU A 46 -67.05 33.37 13.57
N TYR A 47 -67.87 33.51 12.53
CA TYR A 47 -67.40 33.40 11.15
C TYR A 47 -66.48 34.56 10.74
N MET A 48 -66.71 35.76 11.28
CA MET A 48 -65.86 36.92 11.02
C MET A 48 -64.49 36.76 11.67
N GLY A 49 -64.45 36.24 12.91
CA GLY A 49 -63.20 35.86 13.56
C GLY A 49 -62.41 34.82 12.77
N ARG A 50 -63.10 33.80 12.23
CA ARG A 50 -62.45 32.78 11.37
C ARG A 50 -61.88 33.39 10.09
N ALA A 51 -62.64 34.26 9.43
CA ALA A 51 -62.15 34.93 8.23
C ALA A 51 -60.97 35.85 8.51
N TYR A 52 -61.00 36.63 9.61
CA TYR A 52 -59.85 37.43 10.03
C TYR A 52 -58.62 36.59 10.40
N HIS A 53 -58.81 35.42 11.02
CA HIS A 53 -57.72 34.50 11.32
C HIS A 53 -56.99 34.05 10.04
N GLU A 54 -57.75 33.61 9.03
CA GLU A 54 -57.18 33.15 7.76
C GLU A 54 -56.57 34.31 6.95
N LEU A 55 -57.00 35.55 7.17
CA LEU A 55 -56.38 36.76 6.61
C LEU A 55 -55.11 37.21 7.36
N GLY A 56 -54.74 36.55 8.47
CA GLY A 56 -53.61 36.97 9.32
C GLY A 56 -53.91 38.17 10.23
N SER A 57 -55.14 38.68 10.22
CA SER A 57 -55.59 39.80 11.07
C SER A 57 -55.94 39.31 12.48
N TYR A 58 -54.93 38.81 13.21
CA TYR A 58 -55.15 38.11 14.48
C TYR A 58 -55.78 38.98 15.57
N LYS A 59 -55.50 40.28 15.61
CA LYS A 59 -56.11 41.21 16.59
C LYS A 59 -57.62 41.30 16.38
N ASP A 60 -58.05 41.50 15.14
CA ASP A 60 -59.48 41.58 14.77
C ASP A 60 -60.20 40.25 14.97
N ALA A 61 -59.51 39.13 14.68
CA ALA A 61 -60.00 37.80 14.96
C ALA A 61 -60.23 37.59 16.46
N ILE A 62 -59.27 37.95 17.32
CA ILE A 62 -59.39 37.84 18.78
C ILE A 62 -60.57 38.67 19.29
N VAL A 63 -60.73 39.92 18.82
CA VAL A 63 -61.87 40.78 19.19
C VAL A 63 -63.19 40.12 18.81
N SER A 64 -63.30 39.63 17.57
CA SER A 64 -64.51 38.97 17.07
C SER A 64 -64.86 37.71 17.87
N PHE A 65 -63.88 36.86 18.16
CA PHE A 65 -64.11 35.66 18.96
C PHE A 65 -64.44 35.96 20.43
N ARG A 66 -63.79 36.94 21.07
CA ARG A 66 -64.13 37.33 22.45
C ARG A 66 -65.55 37.88 22.54
N PHE A 67 -65.98 38.67 21.56
CA PHE A 67 -67.36 39.13 21.49
C PHE A 67 -68.33 37.95 21.35
N PHE A 68 -68.06 37.03 20.40
CA PHE A 68 -68.87 35.83 20.24
C PHE A 68 -68.98 35.01 21.53
N ILE A 69 -67.85 34.74 22.20
CA ILE A 69 -67.82 33.99 23.48
C ILE A 69 -68.58 34.72 24.60
N SER A 70 -68.57 36.06 24.62
CA SER A 70 -69.34 36.83 25.61
C SER A 70 -70.85 36.66 25.48
N LYS A 71 -71.32 36.32 24.27
CA LYS A 71 -72.73 36.03 23.97
C LYS A 71 -73.04 34.54 24.07
N GLU A 72 -72.11 33.70 23.65
CA GLU A 72 -72.23 32.24 23.60
C GLU A 72 -71.14 31.55 24.47
N PRO A 73 -71.17 31.69 25.82
CA PRO A 73 -70.11 31.19 26.70
C PRO A 73 -70.04 29.67 26.82
N LYS A 74 -71.02 28.95 26.25
CA LYS A 74 -71.03 27.48 26.15
C LYS A 74 -70.60 26.97 24.78
N SER A 75 -70.04 27.82 23.91
CA SER A 75 -69.57 27.41 22.58
C SER A 75 -68.13 26.91 22.62
N SER A 76 -67.94 25.58 22.56
CA SER A 76 -66.60 24.96 22.44
C SER A 76 -65.85 25.46 21.20
N ALA A 77 -66.56 25.66 20.07
CA ALA A 77 -65.98 26.17 18.83
C ALA A 77 -65.43 27.60 18.99
N GLY A 78 -66.14 28.48 19.70
CA GLY A 78 -65.68 29.85 19.96
C GLY A 78 -64.33 29.88 20.67
N TYR A 79 -64.22 29.15 21.78
CA TYR A 79 -62.98 29.01 22.53
C TYR A 79 -61.86 28.34 21.70
N PHE A 80 -62.18 27.33 20.91
CA PHE A 80 -61.21 26.66 20.03
C PHE A 80 -60.60 27.59 18.99
N TYR A 81 -61.42 28.34 18.24
CA TYR A 81 -60.90 29.24 17.21
C TYR A 81 -60.17 30.46 17.81
N LEU A 82 -60.59 30.94 18.99
CA LEU A 82 -59.82 31.92 19.75
C LEU A 82 -58.44 31.36 20.13
N GLY A 83 -58.40 30.13 20.66
CA GLY A 83 -57.17 29.41 20.97
C GLY A 83 -56.25 29.27 19.75
N ARG A 84 -56.78 28.83 18.61
CA ARG A 84 -56.04 28.74 17.34
C ARG A 84 -55.46 30.10 16.91
N THR A 85 -56.20 31.18 17.12
CA THR A 85 -55.72 32.52 16.81
C THR A 85 -54.60 32.95 17.76
N TYR A 86 -54.68 32.60 19.04
CA TYR A 86 -53.56 32.81 19.96
C TYR A 86 -52.33 31.97 19.60
N ILE A 87 -52.48 30.75 19.08
CA ILE A 87 -51.35 29.99 18.52
C ILE A 87 -50.68 30.73 17.36
N ALA A 88 -51.47 31.19 16.39
CA ALA A 88 -50.96 31.91 15.22
C ALA A 88 -50.28 33.24 15.60
N ALA A 89 -50.75 33.88 16.67
CA ALA A 89 -50.15 35.07 17.26
C ALA A 89 -49.05 34.78 18.30
N ALA A 90 -48.59 33.53 18.43
CA ALA A 90 -47.57 33.07 19.37
C ALA A 90 -47.84 33.32 20.87
N TYR A 91 -49.10 33.55 21.25
CA TYR A 91 -49.53 33.68 22.64
C TYR A 91 -49.91 32.31 23.25
N PHE A 92 -48.92 31.43 23.41
CA PHE A 92 -49.14 30.02 23.75
C PHE A 92 -49.89 29.78 25.07
N GLN A 93 -49.58 30.50 26.16
CA GLN A 93 -50.30 30.32 27.43
C GLN A 93 -51.78 30.69 27.32
N ARG A 94 -52.11 31.77 26.59
CA ARG A 94 -53.50 32.18 26.35
C ARG A 94 -54.23 31.17 25.47
N ALA A 95 -53.53 30.59 24.50
CA ALA A 95 -54.06 29.51 23.68
C ALA A 95 -54.44 28.29 24.53
N VAL A 96 -53.56 27.84 25.44
CA VAL A 96 -53.85 26.75 26.37
C VAL A 96 -55.10 27.03 27.19
N SER A 97 -55.22 28.23 27.80
CA SER A 97 -56.43 28.59 28.56
C SER A 97 -57.71 28.49 27.71
N CYS A 98 -57.67 28.94 26.46
CA CYS A 98 -58.80 28.88 25.55
C CYS A 98 -59.16 27.44 25.17
N PHE A 99 -58.16 26.61 24.84
CA PHE A 99 -58.42 25.20 24.52
C PHE A 99 -58.90 24.41 25.75
N SER A 100 -58.41 24.71 26.96
CA SER A 100 -58.91 24.10 28.19
C SER A 100 -60.39 24.42 28.44
N GLU A 101 -60.84 25.65 28.18
CA GLU A 101 -62.27 25.99 28.21
C GLU A 101 -63.07 25.26 27.14
N SER A 102 -62.52 25.15 25.92
CA SER A 102 -63.12 24.35 24.85
C SER A 102 -63.30 22.88 25.26
N LEU A 103 -62.33 22.31 25.97
CA LEU A 103 -62.37 20.94 26.51
C LEU A 103 -63.29 20.78 27.72
N ARG A 104 -63.43 21.81 28.57
CA ARG A 104 -64.41 21.82 29.66
C ARG A 104 -65.84 21.68 29.13
N ILE A 105 -66.10 22.25 27.95
CA ILE A 105 -67.40 22.17 27.26
C ILE A 105 -67.53 20.85 26.47
N LYS A 106 -66.48 20.45 25.75
CA LYS A 106 -66.43 19.21 24.96
C LYS A 106 -65.16 18.42 25.28
N SER A 107 -65.26 17.47 26.19
CA SER A 107 -64.11 16.76 26.78
C SER A 107 -63.35 15.84 25.83
N ASP A 108 -63.98 15.39 24.74
CA ASP A 108 -63.44 14.47 23.73
C ASP A 108 -62.94 15.18 22.46
N PHE A 109 -62.67 16.50 22.54
CA PHE A 109 -62.33 17.26 21.34
C PHE A 109 -60.84 17.15 20.96
N ALA A 110 -60.50 16.13 20.17
CA ALA A 110 -59.12 15.82 19.76
C ALA A 110 -58.31 17.01 19.20
N PRO A 111 -58.84 17.88 18.29
CA PRO A 111 -58.13 19.07 17.85
C PRO A 111 -57.73 20.02 18.98
N ALA A 112 -58.60 20.24 19.99
CA ALA A 112 -58.25 21.11 21.12
C ALA A 112 -57.14 20.50 21.98
N LEU A 113 -57.18 19.18 22.25
CA LEU A 113 -56.09 18.46 22.91
C LEU A 113 -54.77 18.59 22.13
N ALA A 114 -54.81 18.41 20.81
CA ALA A 114 -53.63 18.49 19.95
C ALA A 114 -53.00 19.90 19.96
N TYR A 115 -53.80 20.96 19.92
CA TYR A 115 -53.28 22.32 19.99
C TYR A 115 -52.81 22.74 21.40
N ILE A 116 -53.35 22.15 22.49
CA ILE A 116 -52.75 22.29 23.83
C ILE A 116 -51.36 21.67 23.82
N GLY A 117 -51.23 20.44 23.34
CA GLY A 117 -49.93 19.78 23.23
C GLY A 117 -48.96 20.59 22.38
N TYR A 118 -49.38 21.08 21.22
CA TYR A 118 -48.57 21.98 20.39
C TYR A 118 -48.09 23.21 21.15
N ALA A 119 -48.98 23.90 21.88
CA ALA A 119 -48.63 25.08 22.66
C ALA A 119 -47.58 24.74 23.73
N LEU A 120 -47.76 23.62 24.42
CA LEU A 120 -46.83 23.13 25.45
C LEU A 120 -45.48 22.71 24.86
N MET A 121 -45.48 22.13 23.66
CA MET A 121 -44.25 21.85 22.91
C MET A 121 -43.47 23.13 22.63
N ARG A 122 -44.17 24.19 22.20
CA ARG A 122 -43.58 25.51 21.90
C ARG A 122 -43.07 26.25 23.13
N THR A 123 -43.59 25.95 24.32
CA THR A 123 -43.11 26.52 25.60
C THR A 123 -42.10 25.62 26.32
N GLY A 124 -41.73 24.47 25.75
CA GLY A 124 -40.74 23.54 26.32
C GLY A 124 -41.27 22.61 27.43
N ALA A 125 -42.58 22.63 27.68
CA ALA A 125 -43.28 21.73 28.61
C ALA A 125 -43.57 20.37 27.95
N LEU A 126 -42.50 19.70 27.49
CA LEU A 126 -42.57 18.53 26.61
C LEU A 126 -43.29 17.32 27.22
N SER A 127 -43.12 17.04 28.51
CA SER A 127 -43.83 15.92 29.17
C SER A 127 -45.35 16.09 29.12
N HIS A 128 -45.83 17.30 29.39
CA HIS A 128 -47.25 17.61 29.30
C HIS A 128 -47.73 17.60 27.85
N SER A 129 -46.91 18.09 26.92
CA SER A 129 -47.19 18.02 25.49
C SER A 129 -47.45 16.59 25.01
N VAL A 130 -46.55 15.65 25.35
CA VAL A 130 -46.69 14.22 25.02
C VAL A 130 -48.01 13.67 25.56
N ASN A 131 -48.34 13.93 26.84
CA ASN A 131 -49.58 13.45 27.46
C ASN A 131 -50.86 13.98 26.77
N TYR A 132 -50.90 15.27 26.41
CA TYR A 132 -52.06 15.85 25.74
C TYR A 132 -52.20 15.35 24.29
N LEU A 133 -51.08 15.19 23.58
CA LEU A 133 -51.08 14.66 22.22
C LEU A 133 -51.39 13.18 22.15
N GLN A 134 -50.94 12.38 23.13
CA GLN A 134 -51.32 10.97 23.26
C GLN A 134 -52.84 10.82 23.36
N LYS A 135 -53.48 11.58 24.25
CA LYS A 135 -54.95 11.63 24.36
C LYS A 135 -55.61 12.09 23.06
N ALA A 136 -55.02 13.07 22.37
CA ALA A 136 -55.55 13.52 21.08
C ALA A 136 -55.53 12.39 20.02
N VAL A 137 -54.46 11.58 19.99
CA VAL A 137 -54.35 10.40 19.13
C VAL A 137 -55.36 9.32 19.53
N GLU A 138 -55.59 9.09 20.83
CA GLU A 138 -56.61 8.13 21.30
C GLU A 138 -58.02 8.49 20.80
N PHE A 139 -58.36 9.79 20.78
CA PHE A 139 -59.67 10.26 20.27
C PHE A 139 -59.74 10.39 18.75
N ALA A 140 -58.61 10.47 18.04
CA ALA A 140 -58.55 10.61 16.59
C ALA A 140 -57.35 9.85 15.98
N PRO A 141 -57.36 8.50 16.02
CA PRO A 141 -56.20 7.69 15.65
C PRO A 141 -55.85 7.75 14.16
N GLU A 142 -56.81 8.12 13.31
CA GLU A 142 -56.63 8.24 11.85
C GLU A 142 -56.18 9.65 11.41
N ASP A 143 -56.09 10.62 12.33
CA ASP A 143 -55.64 11.98 11.99
C ASP A 143 -54.10 12.04 11.93
N SER A 144 -53.58 11.96 10.72
CA SER A 144 -52.14 12.00 10.44
C SER A 144 -51.44 13.28 10.93
N LYS A 145 -52.15 14.41 11.02
CA LYS A 145 -51.57 15.66 11.54
C LYS A 145 -51.40 15.59 13.05
N ILE A 146 -52.42 15.12 13.76
CA ILE A 146 -52.34 14.93 15.22
C ILE A 146 -51.26 13.91 15.55
N TYR A 147 -51.21 12.81 14.80
CA TYR A 147 -50.18 11.79 14.98
C TYR A 147 -48.76 12.34 14.72
N SER A 148 -48.56 13.12 13.65
CA SER A 148 -47.27 13.78 13.39
C SER A 148 -46.87 14.75 14.51
N MET A 149 -47.83 15.50 15.08
CA MET A 149 -47.57 16.38 16.22
C MET A 149 -47.17 15.58 17.47
N TYR A 150 -47.82 14.45 17.72
CA TYR A 150 -47.48 13.53 18.83
C TYR A 150 -46.05 12.99 18.68
N ILE A 151 -45.72 12.46 17.52
CA ILE A 151 -44.40 11.93 17.18
C ILE A 151 -43.30 12.99 17.35
N ASN A 152 -43.52 14.21 16.84
CA ASN A 152 -42.59 15.32 17.04
C ASN A 152 -42.42 15.68 18.51
N SER A 153 -43.50 15.62 19.31
CA SER A 153 -43.44 15.88 20.74
C SER A 153 -42.64 14.80 21.49
N VAL A 154 -42.82 13.52 21.14
CA VAL A 154 -42.05 12.41 21.72
C VAL A 154 -40.57 12.55 21.38
N PHE A 155 -40.23 12.85 20.12
CA PHE A 155 -38.84 13.07 19.71
C PHE A 155 -38.17 14.20 20.50
N MET A 156 -38.83 15.37 20.58
CA MET A 156 -38.32 16.51 21.33
C MET A 156 -38.16 16.19 22.81
N PHE A 157 -39.11 15.44 23.39
CA PHE A 157 -39.06 14.99 24.77
C PHE A 157 -37.84 14.08 25.01
N SER A 158 -37.65 13.05 24.18
CA SER A 158 -36.48 12.15 24.25
C SER A 158 -35.16 12.92 24.19
N LEU A 159 -35.02 13.89 23.27
CA LEU A 159 -33.80 14.70 23.20
C LEU A 159 -33.59 15.59 24.43
N LYS A 160 -34.67 16.04 25.08
CA LYS A 160 -34.57 16.81 26.32
C LYS A 160 -34.14 15.93 27.49
N GLU A 161 -34.65 14.72 27.58
CA GLU A 161 -34.26 13.77 28.62
C GLU A 161 -32.82 13.27 28.41
N PHE A 162 -32.41 13.03 27.17
CA PHE A 162 -31.00 12.76 26.83
C PHE A 162 -30.05 13.86 27.34
N ARG A 163 -30.39 15.14 27.11
CA ARG A 163 -29.59 16.28 27.59
C ARG A 163 -29.54 16.41 29.13
N LYS A 164 -30.43 15.74 29.84
CA LYS A 164 -30.43 15.67 31.31
C LYS A 164 -29.78 14.38 31.82
N GLU A 165 -29.21 13.56 30.94
CA GLU A 165 -28.61 12.26 31.26
C GLU A 165 -29.65 11.23 31.77
N HIS A 166 -30.94 11.46 31.49
CA HIS A 166 -32.02 10.50 31.72
C HIS A 166 -32.09 9.53 30.54
N TYR A 167 -31.10 8.65 30.46
CA TYR A 167 -30.82 7.83 29.29
C TYR A 167 -31.91 6.80 28.98
N GLU A 168 -32.47 6.14 30.01
CA GLU A 168 -33.51 5.11 29.81
C GLU A 168 -34.81 5.74 29.27
N GLU A 169 -35.25 6.86 29.84
CA GLU A 169 -36.45 7.57 29.38
C GLU A 169 -36.27 8.13 27.96
N ALA A 170 -35.07 8.61 27.64
CA ALA A 170 -34.74 9.05 26.29
C ALA A 170 -34.79 7.88 25.30
N LEU A 171 -34.20 6.73 25.67
CA LEU A 171 -34.16 5.51 24.87
C LEU A 171 -35.58 4.98 24.59
N ASP A 172 -36.40 4.85 25.62
CA ASP A 172 -37.79 4.37 25.50
C ASP A 172 -38.58 5.19 24.48
N GLY A 173 -38.48 6.51 24.55
CA GLY A 173 -39.15 7.40 23.61
C GLY A 173 -38.62 7.25 22.18
N LEU A 174 -37.32 7.06 21.97
CA LEU A 174 -36.76 6.84 20.62
C LEU A 174 -37.10 5.47 20.05
N ILE A 175 -37.11 4.42 20.86
CA ILE A 175 -37.54 3.07 20.45
C ILE A 175 -39.04 3.07 20.12
N PHE A 176 -39.85 3.84 20.84
CA PHE A 176 -41.25 4.04 20.48
C PHE A 176 -41.39 4.65 19.07
N LEU A 177 -40.57 5.65 18.74
CA LEU A 177 -40.58 6.28 17.42
C LEU A 177 -40.16 5.31 16.30
N GLU A 178 -39.13 4.50 16.54
CA GLU A 178 -38.70 3.49 15.59
C GLU A 178 -39.79 2.45 15.32
N LYS A 179 -40.44 1.93 16.36
CA LYS A 179 -41.57 0.99 16.23
C LYS A 179 -42.77 1.61 15.49
N ALA A 180 -42.93 2.93 15.60
CA ALA A 180 -43.93 3.70 14.86
C ALA A 180 -43.51 3.98 13.40
N GLY A 181 -42.36 3.49 12.94
CA GLY A 181 -41.86 3.66 11.58
C GLY A 181 -41.14 5.00 11.33
N TYR A 182 -40.83 5.75 12.39
CA TYR A 182 -40.07 7.00 12.31
C TYR A 182 -38.58 6.75 12.52
N THR A 183 -37.99 6.01 11.59
CA THR A 183 -36.56 5.75 11.57
C THR A 183 -35.87 6.79 10.68
N SER A 184 -34.92 7.51 11.26
CA SER A 184 -34.04 8.46 10.60
C SER A 184 -32.61 8.27 11.09
N ILE A 185 -31.63 8.75 10.34
CA ILE A 185 -30.24 8.72 10.80
C ILE A 185 -30.08 9.38 12.17
N THR A 186 -30.80 10.48 12.44
CA THR A 186 -30.75 11.18 13.72
C THR A 186 -31.28 10.33 14.87
N THR A 187 -32.44 9.68 14.71
CA THR A 187 -33.00 8.80 15.76
C THR A 187 -32.09 7.60 16.02
N THR A 188 -31.59 6.97 14.95
CA THR A 188 -30.67 5.82 15.02
C THR A 188 -29.36 6.20 15.73
N LEU A 189 -28.79 7.37 15.41
CA LEU A 189 -27.60 7.90 16.07
C LEU A 189 -27.82 8.14 17.55
N TYR A 190 -28.90 8.82 17.93
CA TYR A 190 -29.19 9.08 19.35
C TYR A 190 -29.41 7.78 20.12
N ILE A 191 -30.10 6.79 19.55
CA ILE A 191 -30.23 5.46 20.18
C ILE A 191 -28.85 4.83 20.39
N GLY A 192 -28.00 4.81 19.36
CA GLY A 192 -26.63 4.26 19.47
C GLY A 192 -25.77 4.97 20.52
N ILE A 193 -25.85 6.31 20.60
CA ILE A 193 -25.14 7.10 21.61
C ILE A 193 -25.66 6.79 23.02
N ILE A 194 -26.97 6.78 23.21
CA ILE A 194 -27.59 6.48 24.51
C ILE A 194 -27.21 5.08 24.99
N LEU A 195 -27.26 4.08 24.10
CA LEU A 195 -26.84 2.71 24.42
C LEU A 195 -25.35 2.63 24.78
N LYS A 196 -24.50 3.43 24.12
CA LYS A 196 -23.08 3.54 24.48
C LYS A 196 -22.90 4.10 25.90
N GLU A 197 -23.61 5.18 26.27
CA GLU A 197 -23.57 5.75 27.64
C GLU A 197 -24.09 4.76 28.69
N LEU A 198 -25.11 3.98 28.34
CA LEU A 198 -25.63 2.86 29.16
C LEU A 198 -24.71 1.63 29.18
N LYS A 199 -23.56 1.67 28.50
CA LYS A 199 -22.59 0.57 28.36
C LYS A 199 -23.15 -0.70 27.70
N ARG A 200 -24.25 -0.58 26.96
CA ARG A 200 -24.86 -1.63 26.14
C ARG A 200 -24.16 -1.68 24.77
N TYR A 201 -22.86 -1.95 24.78
CA TYR A 201 -21.98 -1.75 23.62
C TYR A 201 -22.35 -2.58 22.39
N SER A 202 -22.83 -3.82 22.57
CA SER A 202 -23.24 -4.66 21.44
C SER A 202 -24.39 -4.03 20.67
N GLU A 203 -25.45 -3.63 21.38
CA GLU A 203 -26.62 -3.00 20.77
C GLU A 203 -26.23 -1.62 20.19
N ALA A 204 -25.40 -0.85 20.91
CA ALA A 204 -24.88 0.41 20.39
C ALA A 204 -24.15 0.23 19.05
N ALA A 205 -23.35 -0.84 18.91
CA ALA A 205 -22.63 -1.15 17.67
C ALA A 205 -23.59 -1.47 16.52
N ASP A 206 -24.69 -2.18 16.79
CA ASP A 206 -25.70 -2.51 15.78
C ASP A 206 -26.39 -1.24 15.26
N TYR A 207 -26.80 -0.33 16.15
CA TYR A 207 -27.39 0.95 15.76
C TYR A 207 -26.38 1.87 15.06
N MET A 208 -25.12 1.89 15.50
CA MET A 208 -24.07 2.69 14.85
C MET A 208 -23.71 2.14 13.46
N SER A 209 -23.75 0.82 13.28
CA SER A 209 -23.60 0.17 11.97
C SER A 209 -24.75 0.55 11.03
N ALA A 210 -25.99 0.51 11.52
CA ALA A 210 -27.15 0.98 10.75
C ALA A 210 -27.03 2.47 10.38
N ALA A 211 -26.54 3.31 11.29
CA ALA A 211 -26.31 4.73 11.01
C ALA A 211 -25.20 4.94 9.96
N ALA A 212 -24.11 4.18 10.03
CA ALA A 212 -23.02 4.22 9.05
C ALA A 212 -23.49 3.77 7.66
N ALA A 213 -24.41 2.82 7.58
CA ALA A 213 -25.01 2.41 6.31
C ALA A 213 -25.89 3.53 5.68
N MET A 214 -26.51 4.39 6.50
CA MET A 214 -27.29 5.54 6.02
C MET A 214 -26.41 6.72 5.59
N SER A 215 -25.22 6.88 6.19
CA SER A 215 -24.26 7.92 5.83
C SER A 215 -22.83 7.35 5.74
N PRO A 216 -22.50 6.64 4.64
CA PRO A 216 -21.22 5.95 4.49
C PRO A 216 -20.00 6.86 4.48
N ASP A 217 -20.17 8.15 4.24
CA ASP A 217 -19.07 9.13 4.18
C ASP A 217 -18.83 9.85 5.52
N ASP A 218 -19.65 9.59 6.54
CA ASP A 218 -19.50 10.22 7.85
C ASP A 218 -18.44 9.49 8.69
N ASN A 219 -17.28 10.12 8.77
CA ASN A 219 -16.15 9.57 9.49
C ASN A 219 -16.40 9.50 11.01
N LEU A 220 -17.19 10.41 11.59
CA LEU A 220 -17.46 10.41 13.02
C LEU A 220 -18.23 9.14 13.43
N ILE A 221 -19.20 8.72 12.61
CA ILE A 221 -20.00 7.52 12.88
C ILE A 221 -19.11 6.26 12.81
N LYS A 222 -18.28 6.15 11.77
CA LYS A 222 -17.33 5.05 11.64
C LYS A 222 -16.34 5.00 12.81
N ASN A 223 -15.95 6.16 13.33
CA ASN A 223 -15.03 6.24 14.47
C ASN A 223 -15.65 5.68 15.74
N ILE A 224 -16.88 6.11 16.05
CA ILE A 224 -17.63 5.59 17.19
C ILE A 224 -17.89 4.08 17.01
N LEU A 225 -18.22 3.63 15.80
CA LEU A 225 -18.45 2.22 15.51
C LEU A 225 -17.19 1.36 15.69
N ALA A 226 -16.03 1.83 15.20
CA ALA A 226 -14.76 1.15 15.37
C ALA A 226 -14.38 1.05 16.86
N GLU A 227 -14.58 2.13 17.65
CA GLU A 227 -14.45 2.07 19.11
C GLU A 227 -15.35 0.97 19.71
N LEU A 228 -16.62 0.92 19.31
CA LEU A 228 -17.57 -0.04 19.86
C LEU A 228 -17.17 -1.47 19.51
N TYR A 229 -16.73 -1.72 18.27
CA TYR A 229 -16.19 -3.02 17.85
C TYR A 229 -14.98 -3.45 18.65
N VAL A 230 -14.07 -2.54 18.98
CA VAL A 230 -12.94 -2.82 19.87
C VAL A 230 -13.42 -3.19 21.27
N ARG A 231 -14.39 -2.47 21.83
CA ARG A 231 -14.94 -2.75 23.17
C ARG A 231 -15.65 -4.11 23.27
N ILE A 232 -16.25 -4.58 22.18
CA ILE A 232 -16.92 -5.89 22.11
C ILE A 232 -16.05 -6.99 21.49
N SER A 233 -14.74 -6.75 21.32
CA SER A 233 -13.76 -7.70 20.77
C SER A 233 -14.03 -8.17 19.34
N LYS A 234 -14.75 -7.38 18.54
CA LYS A 234 -14.93 -7.55 17.08
C LYS A 234 -13.77 -6.89 16.32
N LEU A 235 -12.57 -7.45 16.48
CA LEU A 235 -11.32 -6.80 16.03
C LEU A 235 -11.17 -6.78 14.51
N ASP A 236 -11.69 -7.77 13.78
CA ASP A 236 -11.66 -7.78 12.31
C ASP A 236 -12.53 -6.66 11.71
N GLU A 237 -13.72 -6.45 12.26
CA GLU A 237 -14.60 -5.36 11.83
C GLU A 237 -14.04 -4.00 12.20
N ALA A 238 -13.41 -3.88 13.39
CA ALA A 238 -12.69 -2.67 13.76
C ALA A 238 -11.53 -2.39 12.79
N PHE A 239 -10.72 -3.40 12.46
CA PHE A 239 -9.62 -3.30 11.50
C PHE A 239 -10.10 -2.77 10.14
N ASN A 240 -11.18 -3.34 9.59
CA ASN A 240 -11.70 -2.96 8.28
C ASN A 240 -12.19 -1.50 8.23
N LEU A 241 -12.70 -0.97 9.34
CA LEU A 241 -13.06 0.45 9.43
C LEU A 241 -11.82 1.34 9.53
N LEU A 242 -10.85 0.92 10.34
CA LEU A 242 -9.65 1.69 10.65
C LEU A 242 -8.67 1.79 9.48
N VAL A 243 -8.52 0.72 8.68
CA VAL A 243 -7.53 0.67 7.59
C VAL A 243 -7.69 1.80 6.58
N THR A 244 -8.93 2.19 6.28
CA THR A 244 -9.22 3.29 5.36
C THR A 244 -8.70 4.65 5.85
N TYR A 245 -8.67 4.87 7.16
CA TYR A 245 -8.09 6.08 7.75
C TYR A 245 -6.56 6.05 7.77
N MET A 246 -5.97 4.86 7.83
CA MET A 246 -4.52 4.69 7.81
C MET A 246 -3.93 5.07 6.46
N GLU A 247 -4.62 4.73 5.37
CA GLU A 247 -4.24 5.14 4.01
C GLU A 247 -4.24 6.67 3.84
N GLN A 248 -5.02 7.39 4.65
CA GLN A 248 -5.15 8.85 4.63
C GLN A 248 -4.26 9.57 5.67
N ASP A 249 -3.44 8.83 6.44
CA ASP A 249 -2.56 9.33 7.52
C ASP A 249 -3.31 10.13 8.62
N GLN A 250 -4.60 9.85 8.83
CA GLN A 250 -5.48 10.52 9.81
C GLN A 250 -5.56 9.80 11.18
N ILE A 251 -4.57 8.97 11.51
CA ILE A 251 -4.58 8.05 12.67
C ILE A 251 -4.58 8.78 14.03
N LYS A 252 -4.28 10.09 14.08
CA LYS A 252 -3.78 10.78 15.27
C LYS A 252 -4.71 10.85 16.49
N ASP A 253 -6.04 10.77 16.36
CA ASP A 253 -6.96 11.17 17.44
C ASP A 253 -8.03 10.09 17.80
N PHE A 254 -7.72 8.80 17.64
CA PHE A 254 -8.79 7.80 17.54
C PHE A 254 -9.30 7.18 18.87
N ILE A 255 -8.46 6.99 19.91
CA ILE A 255 -8.84 6.13 21.05
C ILE A 255 -8.35 6.67 22.40
N GLU A 256 -8.64 7.94 22.68
CA GLU A 256 -8.49 8.43 24.05
C GLU A 256 -9.63 7.88 24.92
N GLY A 257 -9.29 7.25 26.06
CA GLY A 257 -10.27 6.91 27.12
C GLY A 257 -10.90 5.51 27.11
N ILE A 258 -10.45 4.57 26.26
CA ILE A 258 -10.83 3.15 26.38
C ILE A 258 -9.69 2.36 27.00
N ASP A 259 -9.93 1.72 28.14
CA ASP A 259 -8.94 0.85 28.79
C ASP A 259 -8.61 -0.37 27.91
N ASN A 260 -7.31 -0.68 27.77
CA ASN A 260 -6.75 -1.82 27.01
C ASN A 260 -7.08 -1.92 25.51
N SER A 261 -7.77 -0.94 24.94
CA SER A 261 -8.13 -0.91 23.51
C SER A 261 -6.93 -0.85 22.57
N GLU A 262 -5.92 -0.04 22.89
CA GLU A 262 -4.72 0.08 22.06
C GLU A 262 -3.90 -1.20 22.04
N MET A 263 -3.86 -1.92 23.17
CA MET A 263 -3.19 -3.21 23.23
C MET A 263 -3.86 -4.22 22.29
N ASN A 264 -5.18 -4.36 22.38
CA ASN A 264 -5.93 -5.30 21.55
C ASN A 264 -5.82 -4.97 20.05
N LEU A 265 -5.87 -3.68 19.71
CA LEU A 265 -5.66 -3.25 18.33
C LEU A 265 -4.22 -3.50 17.86
N ALA A 266 -3.22 -3.19 18.68
CA ALA A 266 -1.83 -3.44 18.32
C ALA A 266 -1.60 -4.92 17.97
N ILE A 267 -2.17 -5.84 18.76
CA ILE A 267 -2.11 -7.28 18.51
C ILE A 267 -2.88 -7.64 17.23
N ALA A 268 -4.11 -7.14 17.05
CA ALA A 268 -4.89 -7.43 15.84
C ALA A 268 -4.20 -6.95 14.56
N PHE A 269 -3.62 -5.74 14.56
CA PHE A 269 -2.86 -5.23 13.41
C PHE A 269 -1.59 -6.03 13.16
N TRP A 270 -0.92 -6.50 14.22
CA TRP A 270 0.25 -7.35 14.09
C TRP A 270 -0.09 -8.69 13.42
N GLU A 271 -1.20 -9.33 13.80
CA GLU A 271 -1.66 -10.58 13.18
C GLU A 271 -2.01 -10.45 11.69
N LYS A 272 -2.24 -9.22 11.21
CA LYS A 272 -2.50 -8.90 9.79
C LYS A 272 -1.27 -8.38 9.03
N ASP A 273 -0.07 -8.50 9.62
CA ASP A 273 1.19 -7.98 9.07
C ASP A 273 1.22 -6.45 8.85
N GLU A 274 0.31 -5.70 9.50
CA GLU A 274 0.22 -4.23 9.39
C GLU A 274 1.12 -3.54 10.43
N PHE A 275 2.44 -3.71 10.28
CA PHE A 275 3.44 -3.33 11.28
C PHE A 275 3.43 -1.84 11.67
N ARG A 276 3.10 -0.93 10.74
CA ARG A 276 3.04 0.52 11.02
C ARG A 276 1.91 0.85 11.99
N ALA A 277 0.74 0.24 11.77
CA ALA A 277 -0.45 0.41 12.60
C ALA A 277 -0.27 -0.25 13.96
N ALA A 278 0.22 -1.49 13.96
CA ALA A 278 0.55 -2.22 15.17
C ALA A 278 1.53 -1.43 16.06
N LEU A 279 2.59 -0.87 15.46
CA LEU A 279 3.53 -0.02 16.17
C LEU A 279 2.88 1.26 16.72
N HIS A 280 2.00 1.91 15.96
CA HIS A 280 1.30 3.11 16.43
C HIS A 280 0.50 2.82 17.71
N PHE A 281 -0.34 1.79 17.68
CA PHE A 281 -1.16 1.43 18.83
C PHE A 281 -0.32 0.86 19.99
N ALA A 282 0.74 0.11 19.71
CA ALA A 282 1.68 -0.34 20.75
C ALA A 282 2.33 0.85 21.48
N ILE A 283 2.76 1.88 20.75
CA ILE A 283 3.32 3.11 21.34
C ILE A 283 2.26 3.88 22.12
N ALA A 284 1.03 4.00 21.60
CA ALA A 284 -0.08 4.65 22.29
C ALA A 284 -0.40 3.93 23.62
N SER A 285 -0.43 2.59 23.60
CA SER A 285 -0.57 1.76 24.79
C SER A 285 0.57 2.00 25.80
N LEU A 286 1.83 2.02 25.35
CA LEU A 286 3.01 2.27 26.18
C LEU A 286 3.04 3.66 26.84
N LYS A 287 2.35 4.66 26.25
CA LYS A 287 2.18 5.98 26.87
C LYS A 287 1.23 5.93 28.07
N LYS A 288 0.21 5.05 28.04
CA LYS A 288 -0.75 4.85 29.13
C LYS A 288 -0.18 3.93 30.22
N SER A 289 0.32 2.76 29.83
CA SER A 289 0.88 1.76 30.73
C SER A 289 2.11 1.12 30.08
N ARG A 290 3.24 1.15 30.78
CA ARG A 290 4.47 0.52 30.30
C ARG A 290 4.44 -0.97 30.61
N THR A 291 4.15 -1.78 29.62
CA THR A 291 4.10 -3.25 29.75
C THR A 291 5.21 -3.90 28.91
N PRO A 292 5.81 -5.01 29.38
CA PRO A 292 6.85 -5.71 28.63
C PRO A 292 6.31 -6.26 27.30
N GLU A 293 5.06 -6.72 27.24
CA GLU A 293 4.43 -7.28 26.05
C GLU A 293 4.33 -6.23 24.92
N MET A 294 3.99 -4.99 25.24
CA MET A 294 3.92 -3.92 24.25
C MET A 294 5.30 -3.44 23.82
N HIS A 295 6.32 -3.52 24.68
CA HIS A 295 7.70 -3.30 24.27
C HIS A 295 8.18 -4.39 23.31
N LEU A 296 7.87 -5.67 23.57
CA LEU A 296 8.17 -6.78 22.66
C LEU A 296 7.50 -6.58 21.29
N LEU A 297 6.20 -6.31 21.28
CA LEU A 297 5.44 -6.09 20.05
C LEU A 297 5.97 -4.91 19.24
N ALA A 298 6.26 -3.78 19.90
CA ALA A 298 6.86 -2.62 19.25
C ALA A 298 8.26 -2.95 18.69
N GLY A 299 9.07 -3.71 19.43
CA GLY A 299 10.38 -4.17 18.98
C GLY A 299 10.29 -5.04 17.72
N GLU A 300 9.35 -5.98 17.70
CA GLU A 300 9.08 -6.84 16.55
C GLU A 300 8.60 -6.04 15.32
N CYS A 301 7.67 -5.09 15.50
CA CYS A 301 7.22 -4.19 14.42
C CYS A 301 8.37 -3.35 13.84
N LEU A 302 9.22 -2.80 14.70
CA LEU A 302 10.37 -1.98 14.30
C LEU A 302 11.42 -2.82 13.57
N LYS A 303 11.66 -4.06 14.03
CA LYS A 303 12.54 -5.02 13.37
C LYS A 303 12.05 -5.35 11.97
N ALA A 304 10.76 -5.66 11.82
CA ALA A 304 10.13 -5.91 10.52
C ALA A 304 10.23 -4.69 9.58
N SER A 305 10.20 -3.47 10.14
CA SER A 305 10.36 -2.21 9.40
C SER A 305 11.83 -1.84 9.12
N GLY A 306 12.81 -2.66 9.50
CA GLY A 306 14.25 -2.41 9.31
C GLY A 306 14.86 -1.39 10.29
N ARG A 307 14.12 -0.91 11.29
CA ARG A 307 14.59 0.05 12.30
C ARG A 307 15.25 -0.68 13.49
N LEU A 308 16.39 -1.31 13.20
CA LEU A 308 17.03 -2.27 14.10
C LEU A 308 17.46 -1.66 15.45
N ASP A 309 17.99 -0.43 15.49
CA ASP A 309 18.42 0.20 16.74
C ASP A 309 17.24 0.51 17.67
N ASP A 310 16.14 1.00 17.11
CA ASP A 310 14.92 1.25 17.87
C ASP A 310 14.33 -0.07 18.38
N ALA A 311 14.30 -1.10 17.53
CA ALA A 311 13.86 -2.44 17.93
C ALA A 311 14.67 -2.98 19.11
N TYR A 312 16.00 -2.91 19.03
CA TYR A 312 16.90 -3.33 20.10
C TYR A 312 16.60 -2.59 21.42
N ASN A 313 16.42 -1.28 21.37
CA ASN A 313 16.08 -0.47 22.54
C ASN A 313 14.76 -0.91 23.19
N HIS A 314 13.76 -1.26 22.39
CA HIS A 314 12.49 -1.79 22.88
C HIS A 314 12.65 -3.18 23.54
N PHE A 315 13.44 -4.08 22.94
CA PHE A 315 13.73 -5.37 23.58
C PHE A 315 14.54 -5.24 24.87
N CYS A 316 15.48 -4.29 24.95
CA CYS A 316 16.20 -3.99 26.19
C CYS A 316 15.26 -3.50 27.29
N ARG A 317 14.33 -2.58 26.93
CA ARG A 317 13.31 -2.10 27.87
C ARG A 317 12.41 -3.24 28.36
N ALA A 318 11.94 -4.11 27.46
CA ALA A 318 11.17 -5.29 27.85
C ALA A 318 11.93 -6.21 28.83
N TRP A 319 13.22 -6.44 28.58
CA TRP A 319 14.06 -7.25 29.46
C TRP A 319 14.32 -6.61 30.83
N ASP A 320 14.47 -5.29 30.88
CA ASP A 320 14.65 -4.56 32.15
C ASP A 320 13.40 -4.58 33.05
N PHE A 321 12.22 -4.82 32.49
CA PHE A 321 10.99 -5.04 33.27
C PHE A 321 11.00 -6.35 34.04
N ASP A 322 11.37 -7.46 33.38
CA ASP A 322 11.52 -8.76 34.02
C ASP A 322 12.71 -9.55 33.44
N ARG A 323 13.81 -9.56 34.19
CA ARG A 323 15.06 -10.25 33.81
C ARG A 323 14.98 -11.77 33.89
N ARG A 324 13.83 -12.33 34.24
CA ARG A 324 13.55 -13.78 34.21
C ARG A 324 12.96 -14.24 32.88
N THR A 325 12.49 -13.30 32.06
CA THR A 325 11.94 -13.60 30.72
C THR A 325 13.06 -13.72 29.68
N ILE A 326 12.93 -14.71 28.80
CA ILE A 326 13.94 -15.04 27.78
C ILE A 326 13.56 -14.43 26.42
N GLU A 327 12.27 -14.22 26.18
CA GLU A 327 11.69 -13.72 24.95
C GLU A 327 12.32 -12.40 24.46
N PRO A 328 12.59 -11.40 25.33
CA PRO A 328 13.29 -10.19 24.89
C PRO A 328 14.73 -10.46 24.42
N LEU A 329 15.42 -11.46 24.99
CA LEU A 329 16.78 -11.81 24.61
C LEU A 329 16.84 -12.43 23.20
N TYR A 330 15.83 -13.21 22.80
CA TYR A 330 15.72 -13.69 21.42
C TYR A 330 15.61 -12.51 20.44
N GLY A 331 14.73 -11.53 20.73
CA GLY A 331 14.60 -10.31 19.94
C GLY A 331 15.92 -9.54 19.83
N GLN A 332 16.62 -9.35 20.95
CA GLN A 332 17.94 -8.72 20.98
C GLN A 332 18.98 -9.49 20.13
N ALA A 333 19.04 -10.82 20.28
CA ALA A 333 19.99 -11.67 19.56
C ALA A 333 19.74 -11.63 18.05
N VAL A 334 18.48 -11.73 17.60
CA VAL A 334 18.14 -11.65 16.18
C VAL A 334 18.47 -10.27 15.62
N VAL A 335 18.26 -9.18 16.37
CA VAL A 335 18.69 -7.85 15.91
C VAL A 335 20.20 -7.79 15.73
N MET A 336 20.99 -8.36 16.65
CA MET A 336 22.45 -8.40 16.51
C MET A 336 22.91 -9.27 15.33
N TRP A 337 22.22 -10.38 15.05
CA TRP A 337 22.44 -11.17 13.85
C TRP A 337 22.25 -10.35 12.58
N LEU A 338 21.13 -9.63 12.48
CA LEU A 338 20.80 -8.79 11.32
C LEU A 338 21.76 -7.61 11.14
N LYS A 339 22.38 -7.14 12.23
CA LYS A 339 23.43 -6.12 12.21
C LYS A 339 24.83 -6.67 11.97
N GLU A 340 24.99 -7.98 11.81
CA GLU A 340 26.26 -8.69 11.70
C GLU A 340 27.19 -8.48 12.93
N ASP A 341 26.63 -8.15 14.10
CA ASP A 341 27.36 -8.04 15.37
C ASP A 341 27.33 -9.39 16.11
N TYR A 342 28.03 -10.36 15.53
CA TYR A 342 28.06 -11.73 16.05
C TYR A 342 28.68 -11.83 17.45
N LYS A 343 29.53 -10.88 17.84
CA LYS A 343 30.17 -10.87 19.16
C LYS A 343 29.15 -10.54 20.25
N THR A 344 28.44 -9.43 20.12
CA THR A 344 27.40 -9.06 21.07
C THR A 344 26.24 -10.06 21.05
N MET A 345 25.94 -10.64 19.90
CA MET A 345 25.00 -11.75 19.81
C MET A 345 25.43 -12.96 20.64
N LEU A 346 26.70 -13.35 20.58
CA LEU A 346 27.21 -14.48 21.38
C LEU A 346 27.14 -14.20 22.89
N ASP A 347 27.38 -12.94 23.30
CA ASP A 347 27.20 -12.52 24.70
C ASP A 347 25.73 -12.65 25.15
N ILE A 348 24.77 -12.29 24.28
CA ILE A 348 23.33 -12.45 24.54
C ILE A 348 22.95 -13.94 24.60
N ILE A 349 23.45 -14.76 23.68
CA ILE A 349 23.26 -16.22 23.68
C ILE A 349 23.76 -16.83 24.99
N GLY A 350 24.91 -16.38 25.49
CA GLY A 350 25.42 -16.81 26.80
C GLY A 350 24.48 -16.49 27.96
N LYS A 351 23.76 -15.36 27.91
CA LYS A 351 22.71 -15.03 28.90
C LYS A 351 21.51 -15.97 28.76
N VAL A 352 21.09 -16.28 27.53
CA VAL A 352 19.99 -17.23 27.28
C VAL A 352 20.33 -18.61 27.85
N GLU A 353 21.53 -19.12 27.59
CA GLU A 353 21.99 -20.43 28.10
C GLU A 353 22.13 -20.47 29.62
N ALA A 354 22.53 -19.36 30.25
CA ALA A 354 22.57 -19.27 31.70
C ALA A 354 21.17 -19.42 32.34
N MET A 355 20.12 -19.05 31.60
CA MET A 355 18.72 -19.17 32.03
C MET A 355 18.09 -20.51 31.60
N SER A 356 18.43 -20.98 30.39
CA SER A 356 17.93 -22.22 29.78
C SER A 356 19.07 -22.95 29.07
N PRO A 357 19.79 -23.86 29.75
CA PRO A 357 20.97 -24.52 29.20
C PRO A 357 20.71 -25.44 27.98
N ALA A 358 19.46 -25.88 27.80
CA ALA A 358 19.04 -26.76 26.70
C ALA A 358 18.24 -26.01 25.62
N ASP A 359 18.36 -24.69 25.56
CA ASP A 359 17.66 -23.85 24.60
C ASP A 359 18.13 -24.07 23.15
N GLU A 360 17.22 -24.50 22.28
CA GLU A 360 17.54 -24.82 20.88
C GLU A 360 17.97 -23.57 20.08
N PHE A 361 17.34 -22.42 20.32
CA PHE A 361 17.69 -21.16 19.64
C PHE A 361 19.14 -20.76 19.96
N ALA A 362 19.50 -20.79 21.25
CA ALA A 362 20.84 -20.45 21.71
C ALA A 362 21.89 -21.41 21.13
N ALA A 363 21.64 -22.72 21.20
CA ALA A 363 22.55 -23.73 20.67
C ALA A 363 22.76 -23.55 19.15
N TYR A 364 21.68 -23.31 18.41
CA TYR A 364 21.71 -23.12 16.96
C TYR A 364 22.55 -21.91 16.57
N TYR A 365 22.23 -20.74 17.14
CA TYR A 365 22.91 -19.51 16.80
C TYR A 365 24.33 -19.42 17.36
N ARG A 366 24.66 -20.14 18.44
CA ARG A 366 26.05 -20.27 18.91
C ARG A 366 26.95 -20.86 17.84
N ILE A 367 26.51 -21.91 17.17
CA ILE A 367 27.26 -22.57 16.09
C ILE A 367 27.49 -21.58 14.95
N LEU A 368 26.43 -20.88 14.53
CA LEU A 368 26.51 -19.91 13.44
C LEU A 368 27.43 -18.74 13.79
N CYS A 369 27.26 -18.10 14.95
CA CYS A 369 28.13 -17.01 15.40
C CYS A 369 29.59 -17.47 15.55
N SER A 370 29.83 -18.68 16.06
CA SER A 370 31.19 -19.23 16.19
C SER A 370 31.86 -19.42 14.83
N SER A 371 31.10 -19.87 13.82
CA SER A 371 31.56 -19.98 12.44
C SER A 371 31.87 -18.61 11.82
N GLU A 372 30.98 -17.62 12.03
CA GLU A 372 31.16 -16.25 11.53
C GLU A 372 32.37 -15.54 12.16
N LEU A 373 32.57 -15.72 13.47
CA LEU A 373 33.69 -15.19 14.23
C LEU A 373 35.01 -15.97 14.01
N LYS A 374 34.98 -17.05 13.22
CA LYS A 374 36.12 -17.95 12.96
C LYS A 374 36.75 -18.50 14.25
N ILE A 375 35.91 -18.80 15.24
CA ILE A 375 36.33 -19.50 16.45
C ILE A 375 36.83 -20.90 16.06
N PRO A 376 37.96 -21.40 16.62
CA PRO A 376 38.51 -22.70 16.26
C PRO A 376 37.46 -23.80 16.31
N PHE A 377 37.37 -24.59 15.23
CA PHE A 377 36.29 -25.56 15.04
C PHE A 377 36.15 -26.57 16.19
N GLU A 378 37.27 -26.99 16.77
CA GLU A 378 37.29 -27.92 17.90
C GLU A 378 36.56 -27.41 19.15
N GLN A 379 36.38 -26.09 19.30
CA GLN A 379 35.67 -25.51 20.43
C GLN A 379 34.14 -25.64 20.32
N TRP A 380 33.61 -25.78 19.11
CA TRP A 380 32.16 -25.77 18.89
C TRP A 380 31.62 -26.97 18.08
N LYS A 381 32.49 -27.80 17.51
CA LYS A 381 32.11 -29.00 16.73
C LYS A 381 31.22 -29.98 17.49
N SER A 382 31.46 -30.18 18.78
CA SER A 382 30.64 -31.07 19.63
C SER A 382 29.21 -30.58 19.82
N HIS A 383 28.97 -29.27 19.69
CA HIS A 383 27.63 -28.70 19.82
C HIS A 383 26.72 -29.04 18.64
N ILE A 384 27.29 -29.38 17.47
CA ILE A 384 26.52 -29.72 16.27
C ILE A 384 25.63 -30.95 16.50
N SER A 385 26.13 -31.97 17.20
CA SER A 385 25.34 -33.17 17.51
C SER A 385 24.17 -32.93 18.47
N GLY A 386 24.15 -31.77 19.15
CA GLY A 386 23.05 -31.37 20.02
C GLY A 386 21.88 -30.71 19.29
N ILE A 387 22.02 -30.39 18.00
CA ILE A 387 20.96 -29.76 17.20
C ILE A 387 20.09 -30.82 16.53
N ALA A 388 18.78 -30.75 16.76
CA ALA A 388 17.82 -31.59 16.07
C ALA A 388 17.87 -31.36 14.55
N ASP A 389 17.91 -32.44 13.78
CA ASP A 389 17.96 -32.42 12.31
C ASP A 389 19.10 -31.57 11.70
N ALA A 390 20.21 -31.41 12.44
CA ALA A 390 21.42 -30.69 11.99
C ALA A 390 21.94 -31.17 10.62
N GLU A 391 21.73 -32.45 10.32
CA GLU A 391 22.13 -33.06 9.06
C GLU A 391 21.34 -32.54 7.85
N ASN A 392 20.15 -31.96 8.04
CA ASN A 392 19.31 -31.40 6.98
C ASN A 392 19.09 -29.89 7.11
N ASP A 393 19.78 -29.22 8.05
CA ASP A 393 19.79 -27.76 8.12
C ASP A 393 20.89 -27.17 7.21
N PRO A 394 20.55 -26.31 6.23
CA PRO A 394 21.52 -25.77 5.29
C PRO A 394 22.54 -24.82 5.92
N TRP A 395 22.18 -24.08 6.96
CA TRP A 395 23.07 -23.13 7.63
C TRP A 395 24.06 -23.84 8.53
N ILE A 396 23.62 -24.85 9.28
CA ILE A 396 24.49 -25.69 10.12
C ILE A 396 25.44 -26.51 9.25
N LEU A 397 24.96 -27.09 8.14
CA LEU A 397 25.82 -27.79 7.19
C LEU A 397 26.87 -26.85 6.56
N SER A 398 26.48 -25.61 6.24
CA SER A 398 27.39 -24.58 5.74
C SER A 398 28.45 -24.22 6.79
N ALA A 399 28.02 -23.91 8.02
CA ALA A 399 28.91 -23.60 9.14
C ALA A 399 29.89 -24.75 9.40
N SER A 400 29.39 -25.99 9.44
CA SER A 400 30.20 -27.21 9.58
C SER A 400 31.19 -27.38 8.43
N GLY A 401 30.79 -27.05 7.19
CA GLY A 401 31.66 -27.04 6.02
C GLY A 401 32.82 -26.04 6.18
N PHE A 402 32.54 -24.84 6.68
CA PHE A 402 33.57 -23.85 7.01
C PHE A 402 34.47 -24.31 8.16
N GLY A 403 33.91 -24.95 9.17
CA GLY A 403 34.65 -25.56 10.28
C GLY A 403 35.63 -26.64 9.80
N GLU A 404 35.16 -27.60 9.01
CA GLU A 404 36.01 -28.65 8.41
C GLU A 404 37.08 -28.07 7.46
N ALA A 405 36.75 -27.03 6.68
CA ALA A 405 37.74 -26.35 5.84
C ALA A 405 38.83 -25.64 6.67
N SER A 406 38.49 -25.11 7.86
CA SER A 406 39.45 -24.44 8.75
C SER A 406 40.49 -25.39 9.35
N VAL A 407 40.18 -26.69 9.44
CA VAL A 407 41.11 -27.76 9.86
C VAL A 407 41.67 -28.54 8.65
N GLU A 408 41.63 -27.92 7.46
CA GLU A 408 42.15 -28.44 6.19
C GLU A 408 41.48 -29.75 5.70
N ASN A 409 40.32 -30.11 6.23
CA ASN A 409 39.54 -31.26 5.79
C ASN A 409 38.62 -30.90 4.61
N TYR A 410 39.23 -30.48 3.50
CA TYR A 410 38.51 -29.92 2.36
C TYR A 410 37.55 -30.93 1.70
N GLU A 411 37.88 -32.22 1.67
CA GLU A 411 37.01 -33.25 1.08
C GLU A 411 35.66 -33.37 1.80
N LYS A 412 35.69 -33.35 3.13
CA LYS A 412 34.47 -33.38 3.94
C LYS A 412 33.73 -32.05 3.83
N ALA A 413 34.44 -30.92 3.83
CA ALA A 413 33.86 -29.60 3.62
C ALA A 413 33.08 -29.51 2.29
N VAL A 414 33.64 -30.02 1.19
CA VAL A 414 32.96 -30.07 -0.11
C VAL A 414 31.66 -30.85 -0.05
N LYS A 415 31.64 -32.03 0.59
CA LYS A 415 30.42 -32.84 0.74
C LYS A 415 29.35 -32.09 1.55
N LEU A 416 29.74 -31.43 2.63
CA LEU A 416 28.83 -30.64 3.47
C LEU A 416 28.26 -29.44 2.71
N PHE A 417 29.10 -28.64 2.04
CA PHE A 417 28.62 -27.53 1.23
C PHE A 417 27.70 -27.98 0.08
N GLN A 418 28.01 -29.09 -0.58
CA GLN A 418 27.13 -29.65 -1.61
C GLN A 418 25.79 -30.09 -1.04
N LYS A 419 25.76 -30.67 0.17
CA LYS A 419 24.52 -31.03 0.86
C LYS A 419 23.72 -29.76 1.23
N ALA A 420 24.37 -28.76 1.82
CA ALA A 420 23.77 -27.47 2.16
C ALA A 420 23.15 -26.79 0.93
N LEU A 421 23.88 -26.74 -0.19
CA LEU A 421 23.42 -26.11 -1.43
C LEU A 421 22.33 -26.88 -2.17
N LYS A 422 22.17 -28.19 -1.92
CA LYS A 422 21.01 -28.93 -2.41
C LYS A 422 19.74 -28.52 -1.69
N LEU A 423 19.84 -28.17 -0.41
CA LEU A 423 18.73 -27.74 0.44
C LEU A 423 18.41 -26.25 0.22
N ASN A 424 19.44 -25.40 0.19
CA ASN A 424 19.30 -23.97 -0.09
C ASN A 424 20.42 -23.46 -0.99
N ASN A 425 20.12 -23.28 -2.28
CA ASN A 425 21.09 -22.82 -3.27
C ASN A 425 21.28 -21.29 -3.34
N LYS A 426 20.53 -20.51 -2.55
CA LYS A 426 20.58 -19.03 -2.54
C LYS A 426 21.63 -18.47 -1.58
N GLN A 427 22.31 -19.30 -0.79
CA GLN A 427 23.34 -18.86 0.14
C GLN A 427 24.65 -18.56 -0.60
N LYS A 428 24.91 -17.27 -0.89
CA LYS A 428 26.13 -16.84 -1.61
C LYS A 428 27.41 -17.31 -0.90
N LYS A 429 27.44 -17.21 0.44
CA LYS A 429 28.59 -17.59 1.27
C LYS A 429 28.91 -19.09 1.16
N THR A 430 27.91 -19.95 1.21
CA THR A 430 28.08 -21.41 1.09
C THR A 430 28.69 -21.79 -0.26
N TRP A 431 28.31 -21.09 -1.34
CA TRP A 431 28.95 -21.26 -2.64
C TRP A 431 30.42 -20.83 -2.65
N THR A 432 30.75 -19.68 -2.06
CA THR A 432 32.16 -19.24 -2.03
C THR A 432 33.03 -20.20 -1.22
N GLY A 433 32.50 -20.75 -0.13
CA GLY A 433 33.12 -21.85 0.63
C GLY A 433 33.37 -23.10 -0.21
N LEU A 434 32.35 -23.57 -0.93
CA LEU A 434 32.48 -24.72 -1.84
C LEU A 434 33.55 -24.51 -2.92
N LEU A 435 33.54 -23.33 -3.55
CA LEU A 435 34.48 -22.99 -4.61
C LEU A 435 35.92 -22.95 -4.11
N SER A 436 36.13 -22.35 -2.93
CA SER A 436 37.44 -22.32 -2.27
C SER A 436 37.93 -23.74 -1.95
N ALA A 437 37.09 -24.56 -1.31
CA ALA A 437 37.46 -25.93 -0.96
C ALA A 437 37.77 -26.79 -2.22
N LEU A 438 36.99 -26.67 -3.29
CA LEU A 438 37.25 -27.36 -4.56
C LEU A 438 38.55 -26.90 -5.23
N GLN A 439 38.92 -25.63 -5.07
CA GLN A 439 40.18 -25.08 -5.57
C GLN A 439 41.37 -25.67 -4.80
N HIS A 440 41.26 -25.82 -3.48
CA HIS A 440 42.30 -26.46 -2.64
C HIS A 440 42.50 -27.95 -2.97
N ILE A 441 41.44 -28.72 -3.21
CA ILE A 441 41.56 -30.14 -3.59
C ILE A 441 42.06 -30.30 -5.04
N GLY A 442 41.93 -29.26 -5.87
CA GLY A 442 42.38 -29.29 -7.27
C GLY A 442 41.45 -30.07 -8.23
N VAL A 443 40.19 -30.32 -7.85
CA VAL A 443 39.24 -31.07 -8.68
C VAL A 443 38.60 -30.15 -9.74
N GLN A 444 39.36 -29.84 -10.79
CA GLN A 444 39.01 -28.82 -11.79
C GLN A 444 37.64 -29.04 -12.47
N LYS A 445 37.27 -30.29 -12.77
CA LYS A 445 35.98 -30.63 -13.38
C LYS A 445 34.79 -30.27 -12.49
N GLN A 446 34.89 -30.56 -11.19
CA GLN A 446 33.85 -30.23 -10.23
C GLN A 446 33.80 -28.72 -9.98
N LEU A 447 34.97 -28.06 -9.87
CA LEU A 447 35.07 -26.60 -9.72
C LEU A 447 34.35 -25.87 -10.87
N MET A 448 34.63 -26.24 -12.12
CA MET A 448 33.96 -25.68 -13.30
C MET A 448 32.45 -25.92 -13.29
N GLY A 449 32.00 -27.12 -12.91
CA GLY A 449 30.59 -27.44 -12.79
C GLY A 449 29.88 -26.58 -11.73
N SER A 450 30.53 -26.37 -10.58
CA SER A 450 30.03 -25.54 -9.48
C SER A 450 30.03 -24.06 -9.84
N LEU A 451 31.09 -23.52 -10.45
CA LEU A 451 31.14 -22.14 -10.95
C LEU A 451 30.02 -21.84 -11.94
N LYS A 452 29.77 -22.76 -12.89
CA LYS A 452 28.67 -22.62 -13.84
C LYS A 452 27.31 -22.55 -13.15
N LYS A 453 27.08 -23.33 -12.09
CA LYS A 453 25.84 -23.29 -11.31
C LYS A 453 25.75 -22.00 -10.49
N TYR A 454 26.84 -21.59 -9.85
CA TYR A 454 26.94 -20.36 -9.08
C TYR A 454 26.59 -19.13 -9.93
N LEU A 455 27.21 -18.97 -11.10
CA LEU A 455 27.02 -17.81 -11.97
C LEU A 455 25.64 -17.76 -12.65
N ARG A 456 24.87 -18.86 -12.61
CA ARG A 456 23.45 -18.84 -13.00
C ARG A 456 22.57 -18.19 -11.94
N ILE A 457 22.98 -18.26 -10.67
CA ILE A 457 22.24 -17.69 -9.52
C ILE A 457 22.74 -16.28 -9.25
N PHE A 458 24.06 -16.07 -9.24
CA PHE A 458 24.72 -14.80 -8.98
C PHE A 458 25.41 -14.30 -10.25
N SER A 459 24.63 -13.77 -11.18
CA SER A 459 25.13 -13.30 -12.47
C SER A 459 26.03 -12.06 -12.37
N ASP A 460 25.97 -11.33 -11.27
CA ASP A 460 26.62 -10.02 -11.19
C ASP A 460 28.02 -10.12 -10.57
N ASP A 461 28.44 -11.33 -10.19
CA ASP A 461 29.76 -11.59 -9.61
C ASP A 461 30.85 -11.66 -10.70
N THR A 462 31.51 -10.54 -10.95
CA THR A 462 32.50 -10.39 -12.04
C THR A 462 33.79 -11.15 -11.76
N GLU A 463 34.26 -11.15 -10.52
CA GLU A 463 35.46 -11.87 -10.08
C GLU A 463 35.33 -13.38 -10.34
N ARG A 464 34.22 -13.98 -9.90
CA ARG A 464 33.97 -15.42 -10.13
C ARG A 464 33.72 -15.74 -11.60
N ARG A 465 33.18 -14.79 -12.36
CA ARG A 465 33.02 -14.93 -13.81
C ARG A 465 34.38 -14.91 -14.52
N GLU A 466 35.31 -14.05 -14.14
CA GLU A 466 36.67 -14.05 -14.69
C GLU A 466 37.37 -15.38 -14.38
N GLN A 467 37.33 -15.84 -13.12
CA GLN A 467 37.87 -17.15 -12.73
C GLN A 467 37.31 -18.28 -13.60
N TYR A 468 36.00 -18.27 -13.89
CA TYR A 468 35.37 -19.26 -14.75
C TYR A 468 35.83 -19.17 -16.21
N CYS A 469 36.02 -17.96 -16.73
CA CYS A 469 36.53 -17.75 -18.09
C CYS A 469 37.97 -18.30 -18.25
N GLU A 470 38.83 -18.08 -17.27
CA GLU A 470 40.21 -18.56 -17.28
C GLU A 470 40.28 -20.10 -17.25
N LEU A 471 39.45 -20.74 -16.43
CA LEU A 471 39.34 -22.20 -16.41
C LEU A 471 38.82 -22.77 -17.74
N LEU A 472 37.86 -22.10 -18.40
CA LEU A 472 37.38 -22.48 -19.73
C LEU A 472 38.46 -22.33 -20.80
N MET A 473 39.29 -21.29 -20.72
CA MET A 473 40.44 -21.11 -21.62
C MET A 473 41.48 -22.21 -21.42
N GLY A 474 41.81 -22.55 -20.18
CA GLY A 474 42.77 -23.62 -19.85
C GLY A 474 42.31 -25.03 -20.29
N THR A 475 41.00 -25.22 -20.44
CA THR A 475 40.39 -26.47 -20.95
C THR A 475 40.06 -26.42 -22.45
N GLU A 476 40.56 -25.42 -23.16
CA GLU A 476 40.35 -25.19 -24.60
C GLU A 476 38.88 -25.04 -25.04
N ASN A 477 37.96 -24.78 -24.10
CA ASN A 477 36.55 -24.53 -24.42
C ASN A 477 36.32 -23.05 -24.79
N PHE A 478 36.93 -22.62 -25.88
CA PHE A 478 36.97 -21.22 -26.30
C PHE A 478 35.59 -20.63 -26.63
N ALA A 479 34.66 -21.45 -27.14
CA ALA A 479 33.31 -21.00 -27.47
C ALA A 479 32.52 -20.61 -26.21
N ALA A 480 32.59 -21.43 -25.16
CA ALA A 480 31.96 -21.12 -23.88
C ALA A 480 32.65 -19.94 -23.19
N ALA A 481 33.99 -19.89 -23.23
CA ALA A 481 34.77 -18.77 -22.68
C ALA A 481 34.37 -17.44 -23.33
N ALA A 482 34.24 -17.39 -24.66
CA ALA A 482 33.81 -16.20 -25.38
C ALA A 482 32.43 -15.70 -24.90
N ASN A 483 31.46 -16.61 -24.73
CA ASN A 483 30.13 -16.23 -24.25
C ASN A 483 30.17 -15.62 -22.84
N GLN A 484 31.02 -16.14 -21.96
CA GLN A 484 31.16 -15.61 -20.59
C GLN A 484 31.90 -14.27 -20.57
N TYR A 485 32.98 -14.10 -21.35
CA TYR A 485 33.66 -12.82 -21.50
C TYR A 485 32.73 -11.73 -22.03
N ARG A 486 31.83 -12.07 -22.97
CA ARG A 486 30.82 -11.12 -23.46
C ARG A 486 29.93 -10.59 -22.34
N LEU A 487 29.49 -11.46 -21.42
CA LEU A 487 28.70 -11.07 -20.25
C LEU A 487 29.52 -10.29 -19.21
N LEU A 488 30.82 -10.59 -19.09
CA LEU A 488 31.73 -9.87 -18.21
C LEU A 488 31.93 -8.42 -18.68
N MET A 489 32.17 -8.23 -19.98
CA MET A 489 32.34 -6.91 -20.60
C MET A 489 31.08 -6.04 -20.60
N SER A 490 29.88 -6.61 -20.48
CA SER A 490 28.67 -5.81 -20.29
C SER A 490 28.52 -5.29 -18.86
N ALA A 491 29.17 -5.92 -17.88
CA ALA A 491 29.10 -5.54 -16.47
C ALA A 491 30.24 -4.59 -16.06
N GLU A 492 31.45 -4.80 -16.59
CA GLU A 492 32.61 -3.92 -16.35
C GLU A 492 32.86 -3.03 -17.55
N LYS A 493 33.07 -1.72 -17.33
CA LYS A 493 33.46 -0.79 -18.41
C LYS A 493 34.74 -1.28 -19.07
N THR A 494 34.62 -1.73 -20.32
CA THR A 494 35.64 -2.19 -21.28
C THR A 494 37.10 -1.92 -20.89
N ALA A 495 37.70 -2.83 -20.11
CA ALA A 495 39.15 -2.88 -19.95
C ALA A 495 39.77 -3.49 -21.23
N ALA A 496 40.81 -2.87 -21.78
CA ALA A 496 41.50 -3.34 -23.00
C ALA A 496 42.00 -4.80 -22.87
N GLY A 497 42.36 -5.23 -21.65
CA GLY A 497 42.72 -6.62 -21.36
C GLY A 497 41.60 -7.63 -21.60
N LEU A 498 40.35 -7.29 -21.26
CA LEU A 498 39.18 -8.17 -21.44
C LEU A 498 38.79 -8.29 -22.93
N LEU A 499 38.84 -7.19 -23.67
CA LEU A 499 38.60 -7.19 -25.12
C LEU A 499 39.58 -8.11 -25.84
N ASN A 500 40.85 -8.10 -25.44
CA ASN A 500 41.87 -8.99 -25.97
C ASN A 500 41.58 -10.47 -25.67
N LYS A 501 41.27 -10.81 -24.42
CA LYS A 501 40.91 -12.18 -24.02
C LYS A 501 39.66 -12.67 -24.78
N TYR A 502 38.66 -11.82 -24.96
CA TYR A 502 37.44 -12.12 -25.72
C TYR A 502 37.71 -12.34 -27.21
N ALA A 503 38.43 -11.42 -27.87
CA ALA A 503 38.77 -11.53 -29.29
C ALA A 503 39.60 -12.78 -29.60
N TYR A 504 40.52 -13.14 -28.70
CA TYR A 504 41.28 -14.39 -28.77
C TYR A 504 40.36 -15.61 -28.73
N CYS A 505 39.43 -15.65 -27.78
CA CYS A 505 38.46 -16.75 -27.65
C CYS A 505 37.55 -16.87 -28.87
N CYS A 506 37.01 -15.77 -29.39
CA CYS A 506 36.19 -15.76 -30.60
C CYS A 506 36.94 -16.32 -31.81
N ARG A 507 38.21 -15.91 -31.98
CA ARG A 507 39.05 -16.41 -33.08
C ARG A 507 39.31 -17.91 -32.98
N LYS A 508 39.62 -18.42 -31.78
CA LYS A 508 39.83 -19.86 -31.54
C LYS A 508 38.55 -20.68 -31.67
N ALA A 509 37.40 -20.10 -31.36
CA ALA A 509 36.08 -20.69 -31.55
C ALA A 509 35.53 -20.56 -32.98
N ALA A 510 36.34 -20.11 -33.95
CA ALA A 510 35.95 -19.85 -35.34
C ALA A 510 34.81 -18.84 -35.54
N ARG A 511 34.56 -17.96 -34.55
CA ARG A 511 33.61 -16.83 -34.61
C ARG A 511 34.33 -15.60 -35.15
N PHE A 512 34.69 -15.62 -36.43
CA PHE A 512 35.57 -14.62 -37.03
C PHE A 512 34.93 -13.22 -37.13
N GLY A 513 33.64 -13.13 -37.47
CA GLY A 513 32.91 -11.85 -37.47
C GLY A 513 32.91 -11.14 -36.12
N ASP A 514 32.60 -11.86 -35.04
CA ASP A 514 32.63 -11.31 -33.67
C ASP A 514 34.04 -10.83 -33.28
N ALA A 515 35.07 -11.62 -33.59
CA ALA A 515 36.46 -11.24 -33.33
C ALA A 515 36.86 -9.98 -34.13
N ALA A 516 36.40 -9.84 -35.38
CA ALA A 516 36.69 -8.68 -36.22
C ALA A 516 36.09 -7.39 -35.66
N VAL A 517 34.85 -7.43 -35.13
CA VAL A 517 34.24 -6.26 -34.48
C VAL A 517 35.08 -5.80 -33.29
N VAL A 518 35.54 -6.74 -32.47
CA VAL A 518 36.32 -6.44 -31.26
C VAL A 518 37.71 -5.91 -31.61
N TYR A 519 38.42 -6.51 -32.58
CA TYR A 519 39.72 -5.98 -33.01
C TYR A 519 39.61 -4.58 -33.61
N ARG A 520 38.52 -4.28 -34.33
CA ARG A 520 38.25 -2.91 -34.82
C ARG A 520 38.05 -1.93 -33.67
N GLN A 521 37.37 -2.34 -32.60
CA GLN A 521 37.21 -1.54 -31.38
C GLN A 521 38.55 -1.35 -30.62
N ILE A 522 39.39 -2.38 -30.56
CA ILE A 522 40.74 -2.25 -29.95
C ILE A 522 41.60 -1.28 -30.78
N LEU A 523 41.56 -1.37 -32.11
CA LEU A 523 42.30 -0.50 -33.01
C LEU A 523 41.82 0.96 -32.98
N SER A 524 40.58 1.26 -32.60
CA SER A 524 40.18 2.66 -32.43
C SER A 524 40.85 3.31 -31.21
N GLN A 525 41.34 2.51 -30.26
CA GLN A 525 42.09 2.97 -29.09
C GLN A 525 43.61 2.99 -29.36
N ASP A 526 44.11 2.05 -30.14
CA ASP A 526 45.52 1.98 -30.58
C ASP A 526 45.62 1.80 -32.11
N PRO A 527 45.46 2.90 -32.89
CA PRO A 527 45.33 2.83 -34.36
C PRO A 527 46.57 2.35 -35.10
N TYR A 528 47.74 2.46 -34.47
CA TYR A 528 49.03 2.12 -35.09
C TYR A 528 49.52 0.72 -34.72
N ASN A 529 48.68 -0.09 -34.05
CA ASN A 529 49.05 -1.45 -33.67
C ASN A 529 48.95 -2.43 -34.83
N GLU A 530 50.09 -2.72 -35.44
CA GLU A 530 50.15 -3.60 -36.60
C GLU A 530 49.67 -5.04 -36.31
N ASN A 531 49.87 -5.53 -35.08
CA ASN A 531 49.45 -6.89 -34.71
C ASN A 531 47.93 -7.02 -34.65
N TYR A 532 47.23 -6.07 -34.02
CA TYR A 532 45.76 -6.09 -34.01
C TYR A 532 45.17 -5.87 -35.39
N LEU A 533 45.81 -5.04 -36.22
CA LEU A 533 45.41 -4.86 -37.62
C LEU A 533 45.52 -6.18 -38.40
N LYS A 534 46.65 -6.89 -38.27
CA LYS A 534 46.81 -8.21 -38.90
C LYS A 534 45.74 -9.21 -38.41
N MET A 535 45.43 -9.21 -37.11
CA MET A 535 44.39 -10.09 -36.55
C MET A 535 42.99 -9.73 -37.08
N LEU A 536 42.66 -8.44 -37.17
CA LEU A 536 41.41 -7.95 -37.76
C LEU A 536 41.27 -8.42 -39.22
N LEU A 537 42.31 -8.20 -40.03
CA LEU A 537 42.33 -8.57 -41.44
C LEU A 537 42.21 -10.08 -41.63
N PHE A 538 42.90 -10.86 -40.81
CA PHE A 538 42.77 -12.31 -40.79
C PHE A 538 41.33 -12.76 -40.49
N CYS A 539 40.70 -12.16 -39.48
CA CYS A 539 39.31 -12.45 -39.12
C CYS A 539 38.34 -12.06 -40.24
N MET A 540 38.43 -10.84 -40.78
CA MET A 540 37.57 -10.37 -41.88
C MET A 540 37.68 -11.26 -43.12
N ARG A 541 38.89 -11.71 -43.45
CA ARG A 541 39.13 -12.65 -44.56
C ARG A 541 38.46 -14.01 -44.32
N LYS A 542 38.56 -14.56 -43.10
CA LYS A 542 37.91 -15.83 -42.75
C LYS A 542 36.39 -15.72 -42.68
N ASP A 543 35.87 -14.53 -42.41
CA ASP A 543 34.45 -14.19 -42.41
C ASP A 543 33.88 -13.90 -43.82
N GLY A 544 34.72 -13.93 -44.88
CA GLY A 544 34.31 -13.70 -46.26
C GLY A 544 34.29 -12.23 -46.71
N ARG A 545 34.75 -11.30 -45.87
CA ARG A 545 34.78 -9.85 -46.11
C ARG A 545 36.11 -9.37 -46.70
N ASP A 546 36.69 -10.15 -47.63
CA ASP A 546 38.04 -9.88 -48.17
C ASP A 546 38.10 -8.51 -48.88
N LYS A 547 37.07 -8.13 -49.64
CA LYS A 547 36.97 -6.83 -50.35
C LYS A 547 37.06 -5.62 -49.42
N GLU A 548 36.45 -5.71 -48.24
CA GLU A 548 36.44 -4.61 -47.25
C GLU A 548 37.79 -4.42 -46.57
N THR A 549 38.73 -5.37 -46.71
CA THR A 549 40.07 -5.24 -46.14
C THR A 549 40.96 -4.27 -46.93
N ILE A 550 40.70 -4.08 -48.23
CA ILE A 550 41.56 -3.29 -49.13
C ILE A 550 41.60 -1.81 -48.75
N PRO A 551 40.48 -1.11 -48.49
CA PRO A 551 40.51 0.29 -48.05
C PRO A 551 41.25 0.46 -46.72
N LEU A 552 41.04 -0.46 -45.76
CA LEU A 552 41.72 -0.44 -44.47
C LEU A 552 43.23 -0.61 -44.61
N LEU A 553 43.66 -1.54 -45.47
CA LEU A 553 45.08 -1.78 -45.77
C LEU A 553 45.71 -0.60 -46.51
N ARG A 554 45.01 -0.01 -47.49
CA ARG A 554 45.48 1.17 -48.21
C ARG A 554 45.71 2.33 -47.23
N GLN A 555 44.76 2.56 -46.33
CA GLN A 555 44.88 3.60 -45.30
C GLN A 555 46.03 3.29 -44.32
N ALA A 556 46.14 2.07 -43.83
CA ALA A 556 47.21 1.68 -42.91
C ALA A 556 48.62 1.86 -43.53
N VAL A 557 48.79 1.52 -44.80
CA VAL A 557 50.09 1.69 -45.50
C VAL A 557 50.45 3.16 -45.75
N LEU A 558 49.46 4.06 -45.82
CA LEU A 558 49.68 5.50 -45.94
C LEU A 558 50.05 6.14 -44.59
N GLU A 559 49.35 5.75 -43.53
CA GLU A 559 49.50 6.35 -42.19
C GLU A 559 50.69 5.78 -41.41
N PHE A 560 51.09 4.54 -41.65
CA PHE A 560 52.18 3.92 -40.91
C PHE A 560 53.52 4.43 -41.46
N LYS A 561 54.33 5.08 -40.61
CA LYS A 561 55.64 5.64 -41.02
C LYS A 561 56.57 4.62 -41.67
N ASN A 562 56.56 3.37 -41.20
CA ASN A 562 57.32 2.23 -41.74
C ASN A 562 56.47 0.96 -41.65
N PRO A 563 55.58 0.66 -42.63
CA PRO A 563 54.76 -0.54 -42.58
C PRO A 563 55.66 -1.78 -42.72
N SER A 564 55.45 -2.79 -41.88
CA SER A 564 56.29 -3.99 -42.00
C SER A 564 56.08 -4.72 -43.32
N ILE A 565 57.09 -5.51 -43.71
CA ILE A 565 57.03 -6.38 -44.89
C ILE A 565 55.84 -7.35 -44.79
N ASP A 566 55.49 -7.83 -43.59
CA ASP A 566 54.34 -8.70 -43.39
C ASP A 566 53.02 -8.00 -43.68
N LEU A 567 52.85 -6.73 -43.28
CA LEU A 567 51.63 -5.96 -43.57
C LEU A 567 51.50 -5.70 -45.07
N LEU A 568 52.59 -5.30 -45.72
CA LEU A 568 52.63 -5.09 -47.17
C LEU A 568 52.38 -6.39 -47.95
N LEU A 569 52.87 -7.52 -47.43
CA LEU A 569 52.57 -8.84 -47.99
C LEU A 569 51.08 -9.16 -47.89
N VAL A 570 50.44 -8.92 -46.74
CA VAL A 570 48.99 -9.08 -46.56
C VAL A 570 48.23 -8.16 -47.52
N TYR A 571 48.70 -6.94 -47.73
CA TYR A 571 48.11 -5.98 -48.67
C TYR A 571 48.17 -6.45 -50.13
N GLY A 572 49.36 -6.78 -50.61
CA GLY A 572 49.54 -7.26 -51.99
C GLY A 572 48.76 -8.55 -52.25
N VAL A 573 48.70 -9.47 -51.28
CA VAL A 573 47.90 -10.70 -51.40
C VAL A 573 46.40 -10.40 -51.43
N SER A 574 45.92 -9.44 -50.62
CA SER A 574 44.51 -9.06 -50.62
C SER A 574 44.10 -8.42 -51.96
N LEU A 575 44.92 -7.51 -52.51
CA LEU A 575 44.69 -6.91 -53.83
C LEU A 575 44.63 -7.98 -54.93
N TYR A 576 45.59 -8.90 -54.94
CA TYR A 576 45.64 -9.98 -55.93
C TYR A 576 44.39 -10.88 -55.89
N ARG A 577 43.91 -11.23 -54.70
CA ARG A 577 42.71 -12.08 -54.54
C ARG A 577 41.41 -11.40 -54.95
N ASN A 578 41.43 -10.08 -55.14
CA ASN A 578 40.30 -9.29 -55.60
C ASN A 578 40.52 -8.77 -57.03
N ASP A 579 41.33 -9.49 -57.82
CA ASP A 579 41.60 -9.23 -59.24
C ASP A 579 42.27 -7.87 -59.53
N MET A 580 42.97 -7.30 -58.54
CA MET A 580 43.71 -6.02 -58.65
C MET A 580 45.20 -6.27 -58.89
N ASP A 581 45.53 -7.00 -59.95
CA ASP A 581 46.88 -7.53 -60.19
C ASP A 581 47.98 -6.47 -60.33
N GLU A 582 47.71 -5.36 -61.03
CA GLU A 582 48.70 -4.28 -61.22
C GLU A 582 49.04 -3.59 -59.90
N GLU A 583 48.03 -3.32 -59.08
CA GLU A 583 48.22 -2.71 -57.76
C GLU A 583 48.93 -3.68 -56.82
N ALA A 584 48.61 -4.97 -56.88
CA ALA A 584 49.30 -6.01 -56.12
C ALA A 584 50.79 -6.09 -56.47
N LEU A 585 51.13 -6.07 -57.77
CA LEU A 585 52.51 -6.06 -58.25
C LEU A 585 53.27 -4.81 -57.78
N ASN A 586 52.66 -3.63 -57.83
CA ASN A 586 53.28 -2.39 -57.36
C ASN A 586 53.63 -2.46 -55.86
N VAL A 587 52.72 -3.00 -55.03
CA VAL A 587 52.97 -3.21 -53.60
C VAL A 587 54.13 -4.19 -53.37
N PHE A 588 54.17 -5.31 -54.10
CA PHE A 588 55.27 -6.26 -53.98
C PHE A 588 56.61 -5.70 -54.49
N GLN A 589 56.61 -4.93 -55.57
CA GLN A 589 57.80 -4.23 -56.07
C GLN A 589 58.33 -3.24 -55.04
N LYS A 590 57.45 -2.51 -54.35
CA LYS A 590 57.83 -1.63 -53.24
C LYS A 590 58.50 -2.40 -52.09
N CYS A 591 58.03 -3.62 -51.76
CA CYS A 591 58.71 -4.49 -50.80
C CYS A 591 60.12 -4.87 -51.26
N VAL A 592 60.29 -5.20 -52.54
CA VAL A 592 61.58 -5.59 -53.12
C VAL A 592 62.55 -4.41 -53.18
N TYR A 593 62.06 -3.22 -53.56
CA TYR A 593 62.83 -1.97 -53.58
C TYR A 593 63.32 -1.59 -52.18
N ASN A 594 62.48 -1.80 -51.15
CA ASN A 594 62.84 -1.63 -49.74
C ASN A 594 63.74 -2.76 -49.19
N GLY A 595 64.32 -3.60 -50.06
CA GLY A 595 65.32 -4.61 -49.69
C GLY A 595 64.77 -5.89 -49.07
N SER A 596 63.47 -6.18 -49.19
CA SER A 596 62.86 -7.40 -48.63
C SER A 596 63.51 -8.67 -49.21
N LYS A 597 63.90 -9.58 -48.30
CA LYS A 597 64.34 -10.95 -48.63
C LYS A 597 63.24 -11.99 -48.38
N ASP A 598 62.01 -11.56 -48.11
CA ASP A 598 60.90 -12.47 -47.85
C ASP A 598 60.49 -13.21 -49.14
N TRP A 599 60.74 -14.51 -49.17
CA TRP A 599 60.43 -15.37 -50.32
C TRP A 599 58.95 -15.30 -50.73
N ARG A 600 58.03 -15.00 -49.80
CA ARG A 600 56.59 -14.93 -50.07
C ARG A 600 56.26 -13.79 -51.04
N VAL A 601 56.99 -12.67 -50.98
CA VAL A 601 56.82 -11.53 -51.90
C VAL A 601 57.17 -11.96 -53.33
N PHE A 602 58.36 -12.53 -53.53
CA PHE A 602 58.82 -13.00 -54.83
C PHE A 602 57.93 -14.11 -55.40
N ARG A 603 57.45 -15.03 -54.55
CA ARG A 603 56.51 -16.08 -54.97
C ARG A 603 55.20 -15.50 -55.49
N ASN A 604 54.60 -14.56 -54.76
CA ASN A 604 53.35 -13.95 -55.18
C ASN A 604 53.51 -13.15 -56.48
N MET A 605 54.61 -12.40 -56.66
CA MET A 605 54.92 -11.74 -57.94
C MET A 605 55.02 -12.74 -59.10
N GLY A 606 55.76 -13.84 -58.90
CA GLY A 606 55.89 -14.89 -59.91
C GLY A 606 54.56 -15.52 -60.30
N ILE A 607 53.67 -15.78 -59.32
CA ILE A 607 52.30 -16.27 -59.57
C ILE A 607 51.49 -15.27 -60.39
N ILE A 608 51.54 -13.97 -60.06
CA ILE A 608 50.79 -12.94 -60.80
C ILE A 608 51.29 -12.84 -62.25
N TYR A 609 52.61 -12.77 -62.46
CA TYR A 609 53.18 -12.74 -63.82
C TYR A 609 52.83 -13.98 -64.63
N ARG A 610 52.78 -15.15 -63.99
CA ARG A 610 52.35 -16.40 -64.64
C ARG A 610 50.92 -16.29 -65.13
N ASN A 611 50.03 -15.78 -64.29
CA ASN A 611 48.60 -15.65 -64.62
C ASN A 611 48.35 -14.60 -65.72
N LYS A 612 49.24 -13.60 -65.85
CA LYS A 612 49.25 -12.64 -66.96
C LYS A 612 49.92 -13.15 -68.25
N GLY A 613 50.44 -14.38 -68.27
CA GLY A 613 51.12 -14.95 -69.45
C GLY A 613 52.56 -14.48 -69.66
N LEU A 614 53.16 -13.78 -68.68
CA LEU A 614 54.55 -13.30 -68.73
C LEU A 614 55.50 -14.37 -68.14
N THR A 615 55.74 -15.42 -68.91
CA THR A 615 56.45 -16.64 -68.49
C THR A 615 57.89 -16.39 -68.03
N GLU A 616 58.65 -15.54 -68.71
CA GLU A 616 60.04 -15.22 -68.35
C GLU A 616 60.16 -14.54 -66.98
N TRP A 617 59.32 -13.54 -66.72
CA TRP A 617 59.25 -12.82 -65.44
C TRP A 617 58.75 -13.74 -64.32
N SER A 618 57.76 -14.57 -64.61
CA SER A 618 57.25 -15.60 -63.70
C SER A 618 58.36 -16.55 -63.24
N GLU A 619 59.09 -17.15 -64.18
CA GLU A 619 60.18 -18.09 -63.85
C GLU A 619 61.28 -17.43 -63.04
N MET A 620 61.68 -16.21 -63.40
CA MET A 620 62.71 -15.46 -62.69
C MET A 620 62.34 -15.26 -61.21
N TYR A 621 61.11 -14.78 -60.94
CA TYR A 621 60.66 -14.51 -59.58
C TYR A 621 60.37 -15.79 -58.76
N LEU A 622 59.84 -16.85 -59.38
CA LEU A 622 59.63 -18.15 -58.72
C LEU A 622 60.95 -18.83 -58.35
N LYS A 623 61.94 -18.86 -59.25
CA LYS A 623 63.29 -19.40 -58.96
C LYS A 623 63.97 -18.62 -57.82
N LYS A 624 63.82 -17.29 -57.79
CA LYS A 624 64.33 -16.44 -56.71
C LYS A 624 63.64 -16.73 -55.37
N ALA A 625 62.32 -16.94 -55.38
CA ALA A 625 61.57 -17.31 -54.18
C ALA A 625 62.01 -18.67 -53.62
N GLU A 626 62.24 -19.67 -54.46
CA GLU A 626 62.72 -21.00 -54.02
C GLU A 626 64.11 -20.93 -53.37
N LYS A 627 65.02 -20.14 -53.94
CA LYS A 627 66.36 -19.92 -53.36
C LYS A 627 66.29 -19.25 -51.99
N LEU A 628 65.39 -18.27 -51.83
CA LEU A 628 65.18 -17.56 -50.57
C LEU A 628 64.35 -18.34 -49.54
N LYS A 629 63.65 -19.42 -49.93
CA LYS A 629 62.90 -20.30 -49.02
C LYS A 629 63.79 -21.40 -48.41
N LYS A 630 64.87 -21.77 -49.10
CA LYS A 630 65.84 -22.81 -48.67
C LYS A 630 66.93 -22.30 -47.73
N ASN A 631 67.17 -20.99 -47.74
CA ASN A 631 68.00 -20.26 -46.79
C ASN A 631 67.11 -19.64 -45.71
#